data_AF-A0A7S0SV61-F1
#
_entry.id   AF-A0A7S0SV61-F1
#
_cell.length_a   1.000
_cell.length_b   1.000
_cell.length_c   1.000
_cell.angle_alpha   90.00
_cell.angle_beta   90.00
_cell.angle_gamma   90.00
#
_symmetry.space_group_name_H-M   'P 1'
#
loop_
_entity.id
_entity.type
_entity.pdbx_description
1 polymer ?
#
loop_
_entity_poly.entity_id
_entity_poly.type
_entity_poly.pdbx_seq_one_letter_code
_entity_poly.pdbx_strand_id
1 'polypeptide(L)'
;LSDLYDHWSNQCQRMKEIAKQLPGIRVVHQDPWECLISFITSSCNNIKRITSLLDKLRSTYGTYICSIVIDIESSTINVYKDFNLSNRLNKIDSNKDGKFDSKT
;
A
#
# COMPACT_ATOMS: atom_id res chain seq x y z
N LEU A 1 -22.00 -10.34 7.90
CA LEU A 1 -21.14 -11.07 6.92
C LEU A 1 -21.76 -12.43 6.63
N SER A 2 -22.24 -13.16 7.64
CA SER A 2 -23.02 -14.39 7.45
C SER A 2 -24.16 -14.20 6.44
N ASP A 3 -24.95 -13.12 6.56
CA ASP A 3 -26.05 -12.84 5.61
C ASP A 3 -25.57 -12.68 4.15
N LEU A 4 -24.38 -12.10 3.93
CA LEU A 4 -23.80 -11.94 2.59
C LEU A 4 -23.29 -13.28 2.06
N TYR A 5 -22.63 -14.08 2.90
CA TYR A 5 -22.20 -15.42 2.54
C TYR A 5 -23.39 -16.35 2.25
N ASP A 6 -24.47 -16.25 3.02
CA ASP A 6 -25.71 -17.02 2.80
C ASP A 6 -26.36 -16.59 1.48
N HIS A 7 -26.46 -15.28 1.24
CA HIS A 7 -26.97 -14.74 -0.02
C HIS A 7 -26.15 -15.22 -1.23
N TRP A 8 -24.82 -15.05 -1.22
CA TRP A 8 -23.99 -15.46 -2.36
C TRP A 8 -23.91 -16.99 -2.54
N SER A 9 -23.96 -17.75 -1.44
CA SER A 9 -23.94 -19.22 -1.48
C SER A 9 -25.24 -19.82 -2.03
N ASN A 10 -26.37 -19.15 -1.80
CA ASN A 10 -27.66 -19.56 -2.37
C ASN A 10 -27.75 -19.28 -3.88
N GLN A 11 -27.02 -18.28 -4.38
CA GLN A 11 -27.01 -17.90 -5.81
C GLN A 11 -25.98 -18.68 -6.64
N CYS A 12 -24.94 -19.25 -6.02
CA CYS A 12 -23.87 -19.94 -6.74
C CYS A 12 -23.28 -21.11 -5.94
N GLN A 13 -23.38 -22.33 -6.48
CA GLN A 13 -22.82 -23.54 -5.86
C GLN A 13 -21.30 -23.46 -5.66
N ARG A 14 -20.56 -22.87 -6.63
CA ARG A 14 -19.11 -22.64 -6.49
C ARG A 14 -18.80 -21.69 -5.34
N MET A 15 -19.59 -20.64 -5.16
CA MET A 15 -19.42 -19.73 -4.03
C MET A 15 -19.67 -20.45 -2.70
N LYS A 16 -20.66 -21.35 -2.63
CA LYS A 16 -20.93 -22.16 -1.43
C LYS A 16 -19.73 -23.03 -1.01
N GLU A 17 -18.98 -23.57 -1.97
CA GLU A 17 -17.74 -24.31 -1.70
C GLU A 17 -16.62 -23.38 -1.22
N ILE A 18 -16.42 -22.25 -1.89
CA ILE A 18 -15.40 -21.25 -1.52
C ILE A 18 -15.68 -20.68 -0.12
N ALA A 19 -16.93 -20.37 0.20
CA ALA A 19 -17.37 -19.83 1.48
C ALA A 19 -17.02 -20.74 2.67
N LYS A 20 -17.09 -22.07 2.45
CA LYS A 20 -16.70 -23.06 3.46
C LYS A 20 -15.18 -23.11 3.68
N GLN A 21 -14.40 -22.94 2.61
CA GLN A 21 -12.94 -23.03 2.67
C GLN A 21 -12.27 -21.73 3.13
N LEU A 22 -12.88 -20.58 2.83
CA LEU A 22 -12.35 -19.25 3.13
C LEU A 22 -13.35 -18.42 3.96
N PRO A 23 -13.64 -18.85 5.20
CA PRO A 23 -14.52 -18.10 6.07
C PRO A 23 -13.86 -16.79 6.52
N GLY A 24 -14.64 -15.72 6.58
CA GLY A 24 -14.21 -14.46 7.19
C GLY A 24 -13.37 -13.54 6.31
N ILE A 25 -13.31 -13.76 4.99
CA ILE A 25 -12.72 -12.79 4.05
C ILE A 25 -13.50 -11.47 4.14
N ARG A 26 -12.75 -10.36 4.23
CA ARG A 26 -13.29 -9.00 4.29
C ARG A 26 -12.60 -8.12 3.27
N VAL A 27 -13.35 -7.17 2.73
CA VAL A 27 -12.78 -6.09 1.92
C VAL A 27 -12.21 -5.03 2.87
N VAL A 28 -10.96 -4.66 2.68
CA VAL A 28 -10.28 -3.64 3.49
C VAL A 28 -10.69 -2.26 2.99
N HIS A 29 -11.04 -1.36 3.91
CA HIS A 29 -11.27 0.04 3.61
C HIS A 29 -9.94 0.80 3.60
N GLN A 30 -9.27 0.79 2.44
CA GLN A 30 -7.99 1.46 2.22
C GLN A 30 -8.20 2.95 1.91
N ASP A 31 -7.16 3.76 2.15
CA ASP A 31 -7.13 5.14 1.67
C ASP A 31 -7.24 5.17 0.13
N PRO A 32 -8.11 6.02 -0.47
CA PRO A 32 -8.32 6.02 -1.92
C PRO A 32 -7.04 6.28 -2.73
N TRP A 33 -6.13 7.12 -2.23
CA TRP A 33 -4.89 7.45 -2.92
C TRP A 33 -3.89 6.31 -2.88
N GLU A 34 -3.69 5.70 -1.70
CA GLU A 34 -2.84 4.51 -1.58
C GLU A 34 -3.37 3.33 -2.40
N CYS A 35 -4.69 3.13 -2.39
CA CYS A 35 -5.36 2.11 -3.18
C CYS A 35 -5.09 2.32 -4.67
N LEU A 36 -5.27 3.55 -5.17
CA LEU A 36 -5.01 3.91 -6.57
C LEU A 36 -3.56 3.63 -6.98
N ILE A 37 -2.58 4.08 -6.19
CA ILE A 37 -1.16 3.87 -6.49
C ILE A 37 -0.81 2.39 -6.42
N SER A 38 -1.36 1.66 -5.45
CA SER A 38 -1.20 0.20 -5.35
C SER A 38 -1.75 -0.51 -6.59
N PHE A 39 -2.91 -0.09 -7.11
CA PHE A 39 -3.46 -0.64 -8.34
C PHE A 39 -2.65 -0.27 -9.58
N ILE A 40 -2.19 0.98 -9.71
CA ILE A 40 -1.33 1.39 -10.84
C ILE A 40 -0.05 0.55 -10.87
N THR A 41 0.61 0.41 -9.72
CA THR A 41 1.85 -0.37 -9.59
C THR A 41 1.65 -1.88 -9.71
N SER A 42 0.41 -2.37 -9.56
CA SER A 42 0.06 -3.78 -9.72
C SER A 42 0.05 -4.27 -11.16
N SER A 43 -0.04 -3.35 -12.13
CA SER A 43 -0.11 -3.66 -13.56
C SER A 43 1.08 -4.54 -13.97
N CYS A 44 0.81 -5.83 -14.21
CA CYS A 44 1.77 -6.86 -14.64
C CYS A 44 2.86 -7.24 -13.64
N ASN A 45 2.58 -7.19 -12.33
CA ASN A 45 3.51 -7.66 -11.30
C ASN A 45 2.94 -8.77 -10.41
N ASN A 46 3.84 -9.64 -9.92
CA ASN A 46 3.50 -10.55 -8.83
C ASN A 46 3.46 -9.79 -7.48
N ILE A 47 2.72 -10.32 -6.51
CA ILE A 47 2.50 -9.68 -5.19
C ILE A 47 3.82 -9.24 -4.54
N LYS A 48 4.88 -10.07 -4.63
CA LYS A 48 6.20 -9.75 -4.07
C LYS A 48 6.78 -8.46 -4.66
N ARG A 49 6.70 -8.28 -5.98
CA ARG A 49 7.23 -7.08 -6.65
C ARG A 49 6.38 -5.84 -6.40
N ILE A 50 5.06 -6.01 -6.27
CA ILE A 50 4.16 -4.91 -5.85
C ILE A 50 4.56 -4.43 -4.46
N THR A 51 4.70 -5.34 -3.48
CA THR A 51 5.12 -4.99 -2.12
C THR A 51 6.46 -4.26 -2.11
N SER A 52 7.49 -4.80 -2.79
CA SER A 52 8.79 -4.14 -2.84
C SER A 52 8.76 -2.77 -3.51
N LEU A 53 7.92 -2.57 -4.53
CA LEU A 53 7.76 -1.27 -5.17
C LEU A 53 7.08 -0.27 -4.22
N LEU A 54 6.04 -0.71 -3.51
CA LEU A 54 5.38 0.11 -2.50
C LEU A 54 6.30 0.43 -1.31
N ASP A 55 7.17 -0.49 -0.89
CA ASP A 55 8.13 -0.24 0.19
C ASP A 55 9.19 0.79 -0.19
N LYS A 56 9.73 0.70 -1.42
CA LYS A 56 10.65 1.70 -1.98
C LYS A 56 10.00 3.06 -2.13
N LEU A 57 8.75 3.06 -2.57
CA LEU A 57 7.93 4.24 -2.63
C LEU A 57 7.85 4.84 -1.21
N ARG A 58 7.34 4.10 -0.22
CA ARG A 58 7.19 4.59 1.17
C ARG A 58 8.48 5.10 1.78
N SER A 59 9.62 4.45 1.53
CA SER A 59 10.90 4.93 2.03
C SER A 59 11.36 6.25 1.38
N THR A 60 10.97 6.51 0.12
CA THR A 60 11.41 7.69 -0.64
C THR A 60 10.55 8.94 -0.34
N TYR A 61 9.23 8.80 -0.28
CA TYR A 61 8.33 9.94 -0.04
C TYR A 61 7.35 9.78 1.13
N GLY A 62 7.37 8.66 1.85
CA GLY A 62 6.60 8.49 3.08
C GLY A 62 7.20 9.27 4.25
N THR A 63 6.42 9.40 5.32
CA THR A 63 6.89 10.03 6.56
C THR A 63 7.47 8.97 7.48
N TYR A 64 8.73 9.10 7.86
CA TYR A 64 9.29 8.23 8.88
C TYR A 64 8.48 8.33 10.18
N ILE A 65 8.04 7.18 10.70
CA ILE A 65 7.31 7.07 11.97
C ILE A 65 8.30 6.68 13.07
N CYS A 66 8.94 5.52 12.92
CA CYS A 66 9.83 4.95 13.93
C CYS A 66 10.75 3.88 13.34
N SER A 67 11.75 3.50 14.12
CA SER A 67 12.62 2.35 13.87
C SER A 67 12.31 1.29 14.91
N ILE A 68 11.99 0.08 14.45
CA ILE A 68 11.74 -1.07 15.31
C ILE A 68 13.03 -1.91 15.32
N VAL A 69 13.59 -2.11 16.51
CA VAL A 69 14.72 -3.03 16.71
C VAL A 69 14.16 -4.43 16.93
N ILE A 70 14.64 -5.39 16.13
CA ILE A 70 14.31 -6.80 16.30
C ILE A 70 15.48 -7.45 17.04
N ASP A 71 15.28 -7.73 18.33
CA ASP A 71 16.31 -8.22 19.25
C ASP A 71 16.98 -9.54 18.83
N ILE A 72 16.36 -10.27 17.92
CA ILE A 72 16.82 -11.60 17.48
C ILE A 72 18.03 -11.49 16.52
N GLU A 73 18.29 -10.31 15.94
CA GLU A 73 19.36 -10.15 14.93
C GLU A 73 20.05 -8.78 14.92
N SER A 74 19.77 -7.89 15.89
CA SER A 74 20.17 -6.47 15.86
C SER A 74 19.71 -5.71 14.59
N SER A 75 18.78 -6.28 13.83
CA SER A 75 18.23 -5.69 12.62
C SER A 75 17.23 -4.60 12.97
N THR A 76 17.39 -3.42 12.36
CA THR A 76 16.49 -2.27 12.55
C THR A 76 15.60 -2.11 11.33
N ILE A 77 14.28 -2.14 11.51
CA ILE A 77 13.29 -1.89 10.45
C ILE A 77 12.78 -0.45 10.58
N ASN A 78 12.94 0.34 9.53
CA ASN A 78 12.39 1.69 9.45
C ASN A 78 10.94 1.64 8.96
N VAL A 79 10.04 2.17 9.77
CA VAL A 79 8.61 2.22 9.49
C VAL A 79 8.26 3.59 8.94
N TYR A 80 7.61 3.61 7.77
CA TYR A 80 7.16 4.81 7.11
C TYR A 80 5.63 4.82 7.04
N LYS A 81 5.03 5.96 7.34
CA LYS A 81 3.62 6.25 7.04
C LYS A 81 3.47 6.50 5.55
N ASP A 82 2.33 6.11 5.03
CA ASP A 82 1.97 6.31 3.63
C ASP A 82 1.96 7.79 3.18
N PHE A 83 1.93 7.95 1.86
CA PHE A 83 2.05 9.20 1.14
C PHE A 83 0.78 10.03 1.20
N ASN A 84 0.49 10.63 2.35
CA ASN A 84 -0.64 11.52 2.42
C ASN A 84 -0.40 12.79 1.57
N LEU A 85 -1.45 13.26 0.88
CA LEU A 85 -1.36 14.40 -0.05
C LEU A 85 -0.83 15.67 0.64
N SER A 86 -1.10 15.81 1.94
CA SER A 86 -0.63 16.90 2.80
C SER A 86 0.89 16.96 2.93
N ASN A 87 1.60 15.84 2.83
CA ASN A 87 3.06 15.82 2.85
C ASN A 87 3.69 16.26 1.52
N ARG A 88 2.90 16.34 0.43
CA ARG A 88 3.39 16.72 -0.92
C ARG A 88 3.67 18.22 -1.04
N LEU A 89 2.89 19.07 -0.37
CA LEU A 89 3.07 20.53 -0.47
C LEU A 89 4.42 20.96 0.14
N ASN A 90 4.85 20.33 1.24
CA ASN A 90 6.09 20.71 1.92
C ASN A 90 7.36 20.27 1.17
N LYS A 91 7.31 19.18 0.38
CA LYS A 91 8.49 18.66 -0.35
C LYS A 91 8.66 19.25 -1.75
N ILE A 92 7.59 19.78 -2.35
CA ILE A 92 7.66 20.42 -3.68
C ILE A 92 8.27 21.83 -3.57
N ASP A 93 8.00 22.56 -2.47
CA ASP A 93 8.56 23.91 -2.27
C ASP A 93 10.04 23.91 -1.84
N SER A 94 10.57 22.81 -1.29
CA SER A 94 12.01 22.68 -1.00
C SER A 94 12.89 22.42 -2.23
N ASN A 95 12.28 22.21 -3.41
CA ASN A 95 13.00 21.86 -4.65
C ASN A 95 12.99 23.00 -5.69
N LYS A 96 12.67 24.24 -5.27
CA LYS A 96 12.69 25.43 -6.14
C LYS A 96 14.03 26.19 -6.17
N ASP A 97 15.03 25.76 -5.40
CA ASP A 97 16.38 26.36 -5.43
C ASP A 97 17.34 25.67 -6.42
N GLY A 98 16.82 24.76 -7.27
CA GLY A 98 17.55 24.18 -8.38
C GLY A 98 17.73 25.18 -9.52
N LYS A 99 18.85 25.93 -9.47
CA LYS A 99 19.44 26.74 -10.55
C LYS A 99 19.06 26.23 -11.95
N PHE A 100 18.29 27.04 -12.67
CA PHE A 100 18.09 26.88 -14.11
C PHE A 100 19.39 27.32 -14.81
N ASP A 101 20.30 26.38 -15.07
CA ASP A 101 21.46 26.65 -15.92
C ASP A 101 20.98 26.75 -17.37
N SER A 102 20.71 27.97 -17.81
CA SER A 102 20.65 28.33 -19.22
C SER A 102 22.07 28.38 -19.77
N LYS A 103 22.47 27.38 -20.56
CA LYS A 103 23.55 27.54 -21.53
C LYS A 103 23.14 26.94 -22.88
N THR A 104 22.88 27.89 -23.78
CA THR A 104 23.37 27.99 -25.16
C THR A 104 23.98 26.75 -25.78
#